data_AF-A0A257N0M3-F1
#
_entry.id   AF-A0A257N0M3-F1
#
_cell.length_a   1.000
_cell.length_b   1.000
_cell.length_c   1.000
_cell.angle_alpha   90.00
_cell.angle_beta   90.00
_cell.angle_gamma   90.00
#
_symmetry.space_group_name_H-M   'P 1'
#
loop_
_entity.id
_entity.type
_entity.pdbx_description
1 polymer ?
#
loop_
_entity_poly.entity_id
_entity_poly.type
_entity_poly.pdbx_seq_one_letter_code
_entity_poly.pdbx_strand_id
1 'polypeptide(L)'
;MQNHFPLWKNILILIIFLVSLIYALPNLYGDDPSVQVSSAVASAKLTEAQSKQIEAAIKTTGVATKAFEFKNDHVLARFTNTDEQMKVADALRDTLGDNYTVALNLAPTTPSWLRALGADAMYLGLDLRGGVHFLLEVDMDAAVKQAEERYVDDVRIALRAAKVHYQSVAKDSGYIKVTMKTADEKAEVMKVLDKEFRTLDVTEPPAGEQVWLKISDMEIKEIKKFAVAQNMTTLRNRVNELGVAEPVIQQQGENRIVIQLPGVQDTTRAKEILGTTATLEYRPFSRC
;
A
#
# COMPACT_ATOMS: atom_id res chain seq x y z
N MET A 1 -40.02 -31.20 40.70
CA MET A 1 -39.39 -31.23 39.37
C MET A 1 -39.21 -29.78 38.91
N GLN A 2 -37.97 -29.30 38.87
CA GLN A 2 -37.64 -27.86 38.82
C GLN A 2 -37.32 -27.37 37.40
N ASN A 3 -37.74 -28.10 36.37
CA ASN A 3 -37.47 -27.78 34.97
C ASN A 3 -38.79 -27.42 34.27
N HIS A 4 -38.96 -26.13 33.96
CA HIS A 4 -40.20 -25.58 33.40
C HIS A 4 -40.26 -25.69 31.86
N PHE A 5 -39.18 -26.11 31.20
CA PHE A 5 -39.12 -26.20 29.74
C PHE A 5 -39.21 -27.65 29.23
N PRO A 6 -39.89 -27.87 28.08
CA PRO A 6 -39.85 -29.14 27.37
C PRO A 6 -38.41 -29.58 27.04
N LEU A 7 -38.16 -30.89 27.08
CA LEU A 7 -36.83 -31.48 26.83
C LEU A 7 -36.17 -30.99 25.53
N TRP A 8 -36.94 -30.84 24.44
CA TRP A 8 -36.42 -30.37 23.15
C TRP A 8 -35.88 -28.93 23.21
N LYS A 9 -36.49 -28.04 24.02
CA LYS A 9 -35.99 -26.67 24.21
C LYS A 9 -34.69 -26.67 24.98
N ASN A 10 -34.57 -27.53 26.00
CA ASN A 10 -33.33 -27.68 26.75
C ASN A 10 -32.20 -28.26 25.89
N ILE A 11 -32.51 -29.23 25.02
CA ILE A 11 -31.55 -29.77 24.05
C ILE A 11 -31.13 -28.68 23.05
N LEU A 12 -32.07 -27.88 22.54
CA LEU A 12 -31.77 -26.76 21.65
C LEU A 12 -30.84 -25.73 22.30
N ILE A 13 -31.12 -25.34 23.55
CA ILE A 13 -30.27 -24.41 24.32
C ILE A 13 -28.86 -24.99 24.49
N LEU A 14 -28.75 -26.28 24.81
CA LEU A 14 -27.46 -26.94 25.00
C LEU A 14 -26.64 -27.02 23.70
N ILE A 15 -27.31 -27.25 22.56
CA ILE A 15 -26.67 -27.22 21.23
C ILE A 15 -26.17 -25.81 20.92
N ILE A 16 -27.01 -24.78 21.09
CA ILE A 16 -26.62 -23.38 20.84
C ILE A 16 -25.44 -22.98 21.74
N PHE A 17 -25.46 -23.39 23.01
CA PHE A 17 -24.37 -23.13 23.94
C PHE A 17 -23.06 -23.81 23.50
N LEU A 18 -23.11 -25.09 23.10
CA LEU A 18 -21.94 -25.81 22.59
C LEU A 18 -21.38 -25.17 21.32
N VAL A 19 -22.24 -24.80 20.37
CA VAL A 19 -21.81 -24.11 19.14
C VAL A 19 -21.16 -22.77 19.49
N SER A 20 -21.76 -21.98 20.38
CA SER A 20 -21.21 -20.70 20.83
C SER A 20 -19.84 -20.87 21.50
N LEU A 21 -19.68 -21.92 22.32
CA LEU A 21 -18.40 -22.23 22.96
C LEU A 21 -17.33 -22.60 21.94
N ILE A 22 -17.67 -23.41 20.92
CA ILE A 22 -16.75 -23.80 19.85
C ILE A 22 -16.27 -22.58 19.06
N TYR A 23 -17.16 -21.64 18.74
CA TYR A 23 -16.80 -20.40 18.04
C TYR A 23 -16.10 -19.36 18.93
N ALA A 24 -16.18 -19.49 20.26
CA ALA A 24 -15.45 -18.64 21.21
C ALA A 24 -14.04 -19.16 21.54
N LEU A 25 -13.80 -20.48 21.45
CA LEU A 25 -12.51 -21.12 21.66
C LEU A 25 -11.32 -20.50 20.90
N PRO A 26 -11.41 -20.07 19.62
CA PRO A 26 -10.26 -19.49 18.92
C PRO A 26 -9.65 -18.28 19.64
N ASN A 27 -10.44 -17.51 20.41
CA ASN A 27 -9.94 -16.34 21.14
C ASN A 27 -9.06 -16.68 22.35
N LEU A 28 -9.06 -17.94 22.81
CA LEU A 28 -8.17 -18.41 23.88
C LEU A 28 -6.76 -18.76 23.36
N TYR A 29 -6.61 -18.91 22.04
CA TYR A 29 -5.32 -19.18 21.40
C TYR A 29 -4.68 -17.84 21.04
N GLY A 30 -3.51 -17.56 21.61
CA GLY A 30 -2.72 -16.38 21.27
C GLY A 30 -1.92 -16.56 19.98
N ASP A 31 -1.09 -15.58 19.67
CA ASP A 31 -0.14 -15.66 18.57
C ASP A 31 1.28 -15.90 19.08
N ASP A 32 2.02 -16.77 18.40
CA ASP A 32 3.44 -16.97 18.66
C ASP A 32 4.28 -15.97 17.83
N PRO A 33 5.26 -15.28 18.45
CA PRO A 33 6.33 -14.57 17.75
C PRO A 33 6.95 -15.46 16.67
N SER A 34 6.99 -14.99 15.41
CA SER A 34 7.45 -15.82 14.29
C SER A 34 8.23 -15.04 13.24
N VAL A 35 9.29 -15.65 12.69
CA VAL A 35 10.01 -15.08 11.56
C VAL A 35 9.58 -15.83 10.31
N GLN A 36 9.12 -15.08 9.32
CA GLN A 36 8.77 -15.59 8.01
C GLN A 36 9.84 -15.18 7.00
N VAL A 37 10.33 -16.15 6.23
CA VAL A 37 11.30 -15.93 5.16
C VAL A 37 10.70 -16.38 3.84
N SER A 38 10.63 -15.47 2.88
CA SER A 38 10.23 -15.73 1.50
C SER A 38 11.29 -15.22 0.52
N SER A 39 11.24 -15.63 -0.74
CA SER A 39 12.10 -15.03 -1.76
C SER A 39 11.69 -13.59 -2.02
N ALA A 40 12.66 -12.69 -2.21
CA ALA A 40 12.41 -11.31 -2.62
C ALA A 40 11.90 -11.22 -4.07
N VAL A 41 12.15 -12.26 -4.88
CA VAL A 41 11.71 -12.32 -6.27
C VAL A 41 10.39 -13.09 -6.33
N ALA A 42 9.31 -12.42 -6.74
CA ALA A 42 7.96 -12.98 -6.79
C ALA A 42 7.82 -14.25 -7.65
N SER A 43 8.72 -14.48 -8.61
CA SER A 43 8.76 -15.68 -9.47
C SER A 43 9.68 -16.80 -8.96
N ALA A 44 10.48 -16.54 -7.92
CA ALA A 44 11.40 -17.52 -7.36
C ALA A 44 10.76 -18.22 -6.16
N LYS A 45 10.80 -19.56 -6.17
CA LYS A 45 10.30 -20.40 -5.08
C LYS A 45 11.42 -20.80 -4.15
N LEU A 46 11.17 -20.81 -2.84
CA LEU A 46 12.11 -21.42 -1.92
C LEU A 46 12.16 -22.93 -2.15
N THR A 47 13.37 -23.46 -2.23
CA THR A 47 13.60 -24.91 -2.32
C THR A 47 13.82 -25.51 -0.92
N GLU A 48 13.52 -26.80 -0.74
CA GLU A 48 13.77 -27.52 0.53
C GLU A 48 15.25 -27.48 0.96
N ALA A 49 16.19 -27.39 0.01
CA ALA A 49 17.60 -27.19 0.33
C ALA A 49 17.86 -25.83 1.01
N GLN A 50 17.18 -24.78 0.55
CA GLN A 50 17.29 -23.43 1.11
C GLN A 50 16.59 -23.34 2.47
N SER A 51 15.47 -24.06 2.67
CA SER A 51 14.84 -24.10 3.99
C SER A 51 15.76 -24.72 5.06
N LYS A 52 16.52 -25.77 4.72
CA LYS A 52 17.53 -26.35 5.61
C LYS A 52 18.70 -25.41 5.90
N GLN A 53 19.11 -24.59 4.92
CA GLN A 53 20.13 -23.54 5.14
C GLN A 53 19.62 -22.48 6.11
N ILE A 54 18.36 -22.05 5.96
CA ILE A 54 17.73 -21.10 6.87
C ILE A 54 17.61 -21.71 8.27
N GLU A 55 17.19 -22.96 8.40
CA GLU A 55 17.13 -23.65 9.70
C GLU A 55 18.50 -23.71 10.39
N ALA A 56 19.56 -23.99 9.62
CA ALA A 56 20.93 -23.98 10.13
C ALA A 56 21.37 -22.57 10.57
N ALA A 57 21.05 -21.55 9.78
CA ALA A 57 21.33 -20.15 10.11
C ALA A 57 20.58 -19.66 11.36
N ILE A 58 19.38 -20.19 11.62
CA ILE A 58 18.67 -19.90 12.89
C ILE A 58 19.40 -20.57 14.05
N LYS A 59 19.82 -21.83 13.92
CA LYS A 59 20.49 -22.56 15.00
C LYS A 59 21.83 -21.94 15.40
N THR A 60 22.56 -21.30 14.49
CA THR A 60 23.82 -20.60 14.82
C THR A 60 23.63 -19.38 15.71
N THR A 61 22.42 -18.82 15.81
CA THR A 61 22.11 -17.68 16.70
C THR A 61 21.99 -18.07 18.18
N GLY A 62 21.94 -19.37 18.48
CA GLY A 62 21.75 -19.93 19.82
C GLY A 62 20.32 -19.84 20.35
N VAL A 63 19.35 -19.47 19.51
CA VAL A 63 17.93 -19.35 19.87
C VAL A 63 17.20 -20.67 19.60
N ALA A 64 16.37 -21.12 20.55
CA ALA A 64 15.55 -22.32 20.40
C ALA A 64 14.26 -21.99 19.62
N THR A 65 14.02 -22.68 18.51
CA THR A 65 12.75 -22.58 17.76
C THR A 65 11.70 -23.47 18.40
N LYS A 66 10.51 -22.94 18.68
CA LYS A 66 9.34 -23.70 19.16
C LYS A 66 8.82 -24.64 18.06
N ALA A 67 8.77 -24.14 16.84
CA ALA A 67 8.39 -24.90 15.65
C ALA A 67 9.06 -24.31 14.42
N PHE A 68 9.33 -25.15 13.42
CA PHE A 68 9.84 -24.75 12.11
C PHE A 68 8.99 -25.44 11.06
N GLU A 69 8.33 -24.65 10.22
CA GLU A 69 7.42 -25.13 9.18
C GLU A 69 7.86 -24.57 7.83
N PHE A 70 7.92 -25.42 6.80
CA PHE A 70 8.07 -24.99 5.41
C PHE A 70 6.77 -25.29 4.68
N LYS A 71 6.05 -24.25 4.25
CA LYS A 71 4.75 -24.39 3.60
C LYS A 71 4.54 -23.28 2.59
N ASN A 72 3.95 -23.58 1.43
CA ASN A 72 3.60 -22.60 0.39
C ASN A 72 4.75 -21.65 0.01
N ASP A 73 5.94 -22.20 -0.28
CA ASP A 73 7.14 -21.47 -0.72
C ASP A 73 7.69 -20.42 0.28
N HIS A 74 7.31 -20.52 1.56
CA HIS A 74 7.90 -19.74 2.66
C HIS A 74 8.28 -20.62 3.85
N VAL A 75 9.29 -20.16 4.58
CA VAL A 75 9.70 -20.72 5.86
C VAL A 75 9.06 -19.91 6.98
N LEU A 76 8.50 -20.59 7.97
CA LEU A 76 7.95 -20.00 9.19
C LEU A 76 8.63 -20.64 10.40
N ALA A 77 9.41 -19.85 11.13
CA ALA A 77 10.01 -20.25 12.40
C ALA A 77 9.28 -19.56 13.56
N ARG A 78 8.82 -20.32 14.55
CA ARG A 78 8.13 -19.81 15.75
C ARG A 78 9.07 -19.77 16.93
N PHE A 79 8.93 -18.74 17.76
CA PHE A 79 9.79 -18.45 18.92
C PHE A 79 8.95 -18.26 20.18
N THR A 80 9.61 -18.29 21.34
CA THR A 80 8.94 -18.15 22.64
C THR A 80 8.63 -16.69 22.96
N ASN A 81 9.49 -15.76 22.53
CA ASN A 81 9.34 -14.33 22.81
C ASN A 81 9.76 -13.47 21.60
N THR A 82 9.41 -12.18 21.67
CA THR A 82 9.69 -11.19 20.62
C THR A 82 11.18 -10.87 20.51
N ASP A 83 11.93 -10.90 21.61
CA ASP A 83 13.37 -10.59 21.59
C ASP A 83 14.17 -11.64 20.80
N GLU A 84 13.85 -12.92 20.99
CA GLU A 84 14.40 -14.03 20.22
C GLU A 84 14.03 -13.94 18.74
N GLN A 85 12.78 -13.60 18.45
CA GLN A 85 12.30 -13.37 17.09
C GLN A 85 13.08 -12.25 16.39
N MET A 86 13.25 -11.10 17.04
CA MET A 86 14.00 -9.96 16.51
C MET A 86 15.47 -10.31 16.27
N LYS A 87 16.13 -10.93 17.26
CA LYS A 87 17.52 -11.35 17.15
C LYS A 87 17.75 -12.29 15.95
N VAL A 88 16.83 -13.24 15.75
CA VAL A 88 16.91 -14.16 14.62
C VAL A 88 16.62 -13.45 13.30
N ALA A 89 15.63 -12.57 13.25
CA ALA A 89 15.31 -11.82 12.04
C ALA A 89 16.48 -10.96 11.57
N ASP A 90 17.15 -10.26 12.49
CA ASP A 90 18.31 -9.43 12.17
C ASP A 90 19.49 -10.28 11.68
N ALA A 91 19.80 -11.38 12.37
CA ALA A 91 20.84 -12.32 11.91
C ALA A 91 20.53 -12.94 10.53
N LEU A 92 19.25 -13.24 10.26
CA LEU A 92 18.82 -13.77 8.96
C LEU A 92 18.91 -12.71 7.87
N ARG A 93 18.62 -11.44 8.15
CA ARG A 93 18.80 -10.34 7.17
C ARG A 93 20.26 -10.17 6.79
N ASP A 94 21.15 -10.17 7.78
CA ASP A 94 22.59 -10.02 7.56
C ASP A 94 23.18 -11.19 6.75
N THR A 95 22.66 -12.40 6.96
CA THR A 95 23.17 -13.61 6.31
C THR A 95 22.57 -13.90 4.94
N LEU A 96 21.26 -13.66 4.76
CA LEU A 96 20.54 -13.97 3.52
C LEU A 96 20.58 -12.82 2.50
N GLY A 97 20.81 -11.59 2.95
CA GLY A 97 20.88 -10.40 2.10
C GLY A 97 19.57 -10.10 1.34
N ASP A 98 19.67 -9.27 0.29
CA ASP A 98 18.51 -8.72 -0.44
C ASP A 98 17.72 -9.75 -1.28
N ASN A 99 18.21 -10.99 -1.39
CA ASN A 99 17.54 -12.03 -2.17
C ASN A 99 16.32 -12.63 -1.43
N TYR A 100 16.18 -12.34 -0.13
CA TYR A 100 15.14 -12.88 0.71
C TYR A 100 14.46 -11.77 1.50
N THR A 101 13.14 -11.88 1.63
CA THR A 101 12.35 -11.01 2.48
C THR A 101 12.20 -11.69 3.83
N VAL A 102 12.81 -11.11 4.86
CA VAL A 102 12.70 -11.56 6.26
C VAL A 102 11.69 -10.66 6.98
N ALA A 103 10.49 -11.19 7.19
CA ALA A 103 9.39 -10.51 7.83
C ALA A 103 9.17 -11.00 9.28
N LEU A 104 8.98 -10.06 10.20
CA LEU A 104 8.51 -10.34 11.55
C LEU A 104 6.99 -10.53 11.49
N ASN A 105 6.48 -11.67 11.94
CA ASN A 105 5.06 -12.00 11.93
C ASN A 105 4.61 -12.60 13.27
N LEU A 106 3.31 -12.66 13.50
CA LEU A 106 2.66 -13.31 14.63
C LEU A 106 1.80 -14.45 14.10
N ALA A 107 2.22 -15.69 14.36
CA ALA A 107 1.56 -16.87 13.82
C ALA A 107 0.46 -17.36 14.78
N PRO A 108 -0.80 -17.50 14.30
CA PRO A 108 -1.89 -18.00 15.14
C PRO A 108 -1.64 -19.41 15.65
N THR A 109 -1.78 -19.60 16.96
CA THR A 109 -1.65 -20.94 17.58
C THR A 109 -2.93 -21.77 17.47
N THR A 110 -3.97 -21.22 16.82
CA THR A 110 -5.27 -21.87 16.65
C THR A 110 -5.14 -23.21 15.92
N PRO A 111 -5.63 -24.32 16.49
CA PRO A 111 -5.59 -25.64 15.87
C PRO A 111 -6.25 -25.67 14.48
N SER A 112 -5.73 -26.52 13.60
CA SER A 112 -6.23 -26.64 12.22
C SER A 112 -7.68 -27.11 12.15
N TRP A 113 -8.13 -27.98 13.06
CA TRP A 113 -9.51 -28.46 13.11
C TRP A 113 -10.51 -27.34 13.40
N LEU A 114 -10.09 -26.34 14.17
CA LEU A 114 -10.94 -25.23 14.58
C LEU A 114 -11.04 -24.18 13.47
N ARG A 115 -9.93 -23.91 12.79
CA ARG A 115 -9.91 -23.11 11.53
C ARG A 115 -10.71 -23.77 10.40
N ALA A 116 -10.68 -25.10 10.29
CA ALA A 116 -11.45 -25.82 9.27
C ALA A 116 -12.97 -25.68 9.42
N LEU A 117 -13.45 -25.35 10.63
CA LEU A 117 -14.86 -25.06 10.91
C LEU A 117 -15.23 -23.59 10.63
N GLY A 118 -14.29 -22.77 10.14
CA GLY A 118 -14.47 -21.32 9.96
C GLY A 118 -14.55 -20.55 11.28
N ALA A 119 -14.08 -21.15 12.38
CA ALA A 119 -13.97 -20.49 13.67
C ALA A 119 -12.63 -19.75 13.74
N ASP A 120 -12.57 -18.56 13.16
CA ASP A 120 -11.40 -17.68 13.23
C ASP A 120 -11.43 -16.84 14.52
N ALA A 121 -10.25 -16.45 15.01
CA ALA A 121 -10.15 -15.55 16.15
C ALA A 121 -10.64 -14.15 15.77
N MET A 122 -11.16 -13.42 16.76
CA MET A 122 -11.62 -12.05 16.54
C MET A 122 -10.45 -11.13 16.18
N TYR A 123 -10.69 -10.21 15.25
CA TYR A 123 -9.73 -9.17 14.92
C TYR A 123 -9.47 -8.28 16.14
N LEU A 124 -8.22 -8.23 16.57
CA LEU A 124 -7.76 -7.37 17.64
C LEU A 124 -7.21 -6.09 17.02
N GLY A 125 -7.85 -4.96 17.34
CA GLY A 125 -7.38 -3.64 16.93
C GLY A 125 -6.02 -3.29 17.54
N LEU A 126 -5.46 -2.15 17.09
CA LEU A 126 -4.16 -1.64 17.51
C LEU A 126 -3.96 -1.60 19.04
N ASP A 127 -5.00 -1.26 19.80
CA ASP A 127 -4.92 -1.14 21.27
C ASP A 127 -4.75 -2.49 21.98
N LEU A 128 -5.30 -3.57 21.40
CA LEU A 128 -5.26 -4.91 21.97
C LEU A 128 -4.10 -5.75 21.45
N ARG A 129 -3.73 -5.58 20.17
CA ARG A 129 -2.64 -6.31 19.51
C ARG A 129 -1.30 -5.58 19.54
N GLY A 130 -1.30 -4.30 19.93
CA GLY A 130 -0.16 -3.41 19.73
C GLY A 130 0.08 -3.10 18.25
N GLY A 131 1.05 -2.23 17.98
CA GLY A 131 1.45 -1.85 16.62
C GLY A 131 1.75 -0.37 16.49
N VAL A 132 1.53 0.18 15.29
CA VAL A 132 1.81 1.59 14.98
C VAL A 132 0.65 2.31 14.31
N HIS A 133 0.53 3.59 14.63
CA HIS A 133 -0.40 4.54 14.04
C HIS A 133 0.39 5.65 13.34
N PHE A 134 0.20 5.81 12.04
CA PHE A 134 0.82 6.88 11.25
C PHE A 134 -0.23 7.83 10.71
N LEU A 135 0.11 9.12 10.75
CA LEU A 135 -0.62 10.18 10.07
C LEU A 135 0.31 10.78 9.03
N LEU A 136 -0.05 10.65 7.75
CA LEU A 136 0.71 11.17 6.63
C LEU A 136 -0.06 12.31 5.96
N GLU A 137 0.64 13.31 5.48
CA GLU A 137 0.08 14.44 4.73
C GLU A 137 0.56 14.38 3.28
N VAL A 138 -0.38 14.55 2.35
CA VAL A 138 -0.11 14.56 0.90
C VAL A 138 0.21 15.99 0.47
N ASP A 139 1.32 16.15 -0.26
CA ASP A 139 1.70 17.42 -0.87
C ASP A 139 0.79 17.75 -2.06
N MET A 140 -0.25 18.54 -1.79
CA MET A 140 -1.24 18.95 -2.78
C MET A 140 -0.67 19.93 -3.79
N ASP A 141 0.29 20.76 -3.39
CA ASP A 141 0.90 21.74 -4.28
C ASP A 141 1.80 21.06 -5.30
N ALA A 142 2.54 20.03 -4.89
CA ALA A 142 3.29 19.17 -5.79
C ALA A 142 2.37 18.42 -6.77
N ALA A 143 1.24 17.90 -6.30
CA ALA A 143 0.27 17.22 -7.16
C ALA A 143 -0.31 18.14 -8.25
N VAL A 144 -0.65 19.38 -7.90
CA VAL A 144 -1.11 20.39 -8.88
C VAL A 144 0.01 20.75 -9.86
N LYS A 145 1.23 21.02 -9.37
CA LYS A 145 2.38 21.32 -10.24
C LYS A 145 2.68 20.21 -11.24
N GLN A 146 2.60 18.95 -10.80
CA GLN A 146 2.81 17.79 -11.67
C GLN A 146 1.68 17.62 -12.68
N ALA A 147 0.43 17.96 -12.30
CA ALA A 147 -0.69 17.98 -13.24
C ALA A 147 -0.52 19.09 -14.28
N GLU A 148 -0.08 20.29 -13.90
CA GLU A 148 0.23 21.38 -14.85
C GLU A 148 1.29 20.96 -15.87
N GLU A 149 2.35 20.28 -15.44
CA GLU A 149 3.40 19.76 -16.34
C GLU A 149 2.86 18.71 -17.30
N ARG A 150 2.02 17.80 -16.80
CA ARG A 150 1.33 16.81 -17.65
C ARG A 150 0.46 17.49 -18.71
N TYR A 151 -0.33 18.49 -18.31
CA TYR A 151 -1.17 19.23 -19.25
C TYR A 151 -0.35 20.01 -20.28
N VAL A 152 0.82 20.56 -19.93
CA VAL A 152 1.74 21.18 -20.90
C VAL A 152 2.10 20.18 -22.00
N ASP A 153 2.45 18.95 -21.63
CA ASP A 153 2.82 17.92 -22.59
C ASP A 153 1.60 17.41 -23.38
N ASP A 154 0.46 17.22 -22.74
CA ASP A 154 -0.79 16.82 -23.40
C ASP A 154 -1.23 17.88 -24.43
N VAL A 155 -1.15 19.17 -24.11
CA VAL A 155 -1.44 20.27 -25.05
C VAL A 155 -0.48 20.24 -26.23
N ARG A 156 0.82 20.02 -26.00
CA ARG A 156 1.81 19.89 -27.10
C ARG A 156 1.48 18.72 -28.02
N ILE A 157 1.07 17.58 -27.46
CA ILE A 157 0.71 16.37 -28.21
C ILE A 157 -0.56 16.63 -29.02
N ALA A 158 -1.60 17.20 -28.40
CA ALA A 158 -2.86 17.51 -29.06
C ALA A 158 -2.69 18.49 -30.24
N LEU A 159 -1.92 19.58 -30.04
CA LEU A 159 -1.67 20.56 -31.10
C LEU A 159 -0.88 19.95 -32.28
N ARG A 160 0.11 19.07 -32.00
CA ARG A 160 0.83 18.33 -33.04
C ARG A 160 -0.09 17.38 -33.80
N ALA A 161 -0.95 16.64 -33.09
CA ALA A 161 -1.90 15.72 -33.70
C ALA A 161 -2.91 16.44 -34.60
N ALA A 162 -3.35 17.63 -34.20
CA ALA A 162 -4.22 18.51 -34.98
C ALA A 162 -3.49 19.26 -36.12
N LYS A 163 -2.16 19.10 -36.24
CA LYS A 163 -1.30 19.79 -37.22
C LYS A 163 -1.41 21.32 -37.16
N VAL A 164 -1.65 21.86 -35.96
CA VAL A 164 -1.70 23.31 -35.71
C VAL A 164 -0.29 23.80 -35.40
N HIS A 165 0.11 24.91 -36.03
CA HIS A 165 1.41 25.52 -35.80
C HIS A 165 1.40 26.27 -34.47
N TYR A 166 2.44 26.05 -33.65
CA TYR A 166 2.67 26.76 -32.40
C TYR A 166 4.18 26.97 -32.21
N GLN A 167 4.57 28.03 -31.51
CA GLN A 167 5.97 28.32 -31.22
C GLN A 167 6.45 27.59 -29.97
N SER A 168 5.70 27.70 -28.88
CA SER A 168 6.03 27.06 -27.61
C SER A 168 4.82 26.90 -26.72
N VAL A 169 4.83 25.84 -25.91
CA VAL A 169 3.92 25.66 -24.78
C VAL A 169 4.78 25.61 -23.53
N ALA A 170 4.52 26.50 -22.58
CA ALA A 170 5.28 26.58 -21.34
C ALA A 170 4.36 26.86 -20.15
N LYS A 171 4.74 26.34 -18.98
CA LYS A 171 4.13 26.71 -17.71
C LYS A 171 4.75 28.01 -17.21
N ASP A 172 3.92 28.97 -16.83
CA ASP A 172 4.36 30.18 -16.16
C ASP A 172 3.29 30.66 -15.18
N SER A 173 3.67 30.87 -13.92
CA SER A 173 2.85 31.49 -12.87
C SER A 173 1.47 30.84 -12.65
N GLY A 174 1.37 29.51 -12.78
CA GLY A 174 0.10 28.75 -12.63
C GLY A 174 -0.78 28.75 -13.90
N TYR A 175 -0.25 29.25 -15.01
CA TYR A 175 -0.89 29.22 -16.32
C TYR A 175 -0.06 28.40 -17.30
N ILE A 176 -0.76 27.73 -18.21
CA ILE A 176 -0.17 27.06 -19.37
C ILE A 176 -0.27 28.05 -20.53
N LYS A 177 0.86 28.61 -20.94
CA LYS A 177 0.94 29.61 -21.99
C LYS A 177 1.29 28.93 -23.32
N VAL A 178 0.39 29.06 -24.28
CA VAL A 178 0.62 28.69 -25.68
C VAL A 178 0.98 29.95 -26.44
N THR A 179 2.19 29.99 -27.00
CA THR A 179 2.67 31.09 -27.85
C THR A 179 2.62 30.66 -29.30
N MET A 180 2.08 31.52 -30.15
CA MET A 180 1.90 31.27 -31.58
C MET A 180 2.71 32.26 -32.39
N LYS A 181 2.95 31.96 -33.67
CA LYS A 181 3.73 32.82 -34.55
C LYS A 181 2.89 33.95 -35.16
N THR A 182 1.60 33.71 -35.35
CA THR A 182 0.70 34.63 -36.05
C THR A 182 -0.68 34.62 -35.40
N ALA A 183 -1.36 35.77 -35.38
CA ALA A 183 -2.70 35.89 -34.78
C ALA A 183 -3.77 35.02 -35.49
N ASP A 184 -3.57 34.69 -36.77
CA ASP A 184 -4.47 33.83 -37.55
C ASP A 184 -4.50 32.37 -37.03
N GLU A 185 -3.41 31.90 -36.42
CA GLU A 185 -3.31 30.55 -35.86
C GLU A 185 -4.09 30.42 -34.53
N LYS A 186 -4.45 31.56 -33.91
CA LYS A 186 -5.20 31.62 -32.64
C LYS A 186 -6.53 30.89 -32.71
N ALA A 187 -7.29 31.11 -33.78
CA ALA A 187 -8.63 30.53 -33.91
C ALA A 187 -8.58 29.00 -33.98
N GLU A 188 -7.58 28.44 -34.67
CA GLU A 188 -7.40 26.98 -34.79
C GLU A 188 -6.89 26.37 -33.48
N VAL A 189 -5.97 27.04 -32.77
CA VAL A 189 -5.52 26.62 -31.43
C VAL A 189 -6.70 26.60 -30.45
N MET A 190 -7.48 27.67 -30.38
CA MET A 190 -8.65 27.77 -29.49
C MET A 190 -9.65 26.66 -29.77
N LYS A 191 -9.92 26.35 -31.04
CA LYS A 191 -10.85 25.28 -31.44
C LYS A 191 -10.40 23.90 -30.97
N VAL A 192 -9.10 23.62 -31.00
CA VAL A 192 -8.54 22.35 -30.48
C VAL A 192 -8.64 22.32 -28.96
N LEU A 193 -8.32 23.43 -28.29
CA LEU A 193 -8.36 23.54 -26.83
C LEU A 193 -9.78 23.38 -26.27
N ASP A 194 -10.76 24.08 -26.83
CA ASP A 194 -12.17 23.97 -26.41
C ASP A 194 -12.76 22.58 -26.64
N LYS A 195 -12.25 21.87 -27.65
CA LYS A 195 -12.72 20.52 -27.99
C LYS A 195 -12.14 19.46 -27.06
N GLU A 196 -10.81 19.46 -26.87
CA GLU A 196 -10.08 18.39 -26.18
C GLU A 196 -9.87 18.69 -24.67
N PHE A 197 -9.91 19.95 -24.24
CA PHE A 197 -9.57 20.37 -22.87
C PHE A 197 -10.67 21.22 -22.20
N ARG A 198 -11.88 20.66 -22.10
CA ARG A 198 -13.04 21.32 -21.45
C ARG A 198 -12.88 21.62 -19.97
N THR A 199 -11.89 21.01 -19.31
CA THR A 199 -11.61 21.16 -17.88
C THR A 199 -10.62 22.30 -17.59
N LEU A 200 -10.09 22.94 -18.63
CA LEU A 200 -9.20 24.09 -18.54
C LEU A 200 -9.99 25.37 -18.86
N ASP A 201 -9.87 26.37 -17.98
CA ASP A 201 -10.38 27.71 -18.21
C ASP A 201 -9.42 28.46 -19.12
N VAL A 202 -9.87 28.74 -20.34
CA VAL A 202 -9.08 29.49 -21.32
C VAL A 202 -9.27 30.99 -21.09
N THR A 203 -8.17 31.68 -20.83
CA THR A 203 -8.13 33.14 -20.70
C THR A 203 -7.35 33.74 -21.86
N GLU A 204 -7.91 34.79 -22.46
CA GLU A 204 -7.24 35.56 -23.50
C GLU A 204 -6.56 36.79 -22.88
N PRO A 205 -5.22 36.86 -22.87
CA PRO A 205 -4.53 38.09 -22.55
C PRO A 205 -4.63 39.10 -23.71
N PRO A 206 -4.43 40.40 -23.46
CA PRO A 206 -4.52 41.45 -24.48
C PRO A 206 -3.52 41.29 -25.63
N ALA A 207 -2.44 40.53 -25.43
CA ALA A 207 -1.44 40.24 -26.45
C ALA A 207 -1.94 39.11 -27.38
N GLY A 208 -2.31 39.46 -28.61
CA GLY A 208 -2.99 38.57 -29.58
C GLY A 208 -2.20 37.34 -30.06
N GLU A 209 -1.01 37.09 -29.55
CA GLU A 209 -0.12 35.97 -29.93
C GLU A 209 -0.04 34.88 -28.83
N GLN A 210 -0.74 35.06 -27.71
CA GLN A 210 -0.73 34.11 -26.60
C GLN A 210 -2.14 33.68 -26.19
N VAL A 211 -2.25 32.40 -25.80
CA VAL A 211 -3.43 31.83 -25.13
C VAL A 211 -2.97 31.30 -23.78
N TRP A 212 -3.66 31.69 -22.71
CA TRP A 212 -3.35 31.21 -21.36
C TRP A 212 -4.44 30.25 -20.91
N LEU A 213 -4.06 29.03 -20.56
CA LEU A 213 -4.97 28.07 -19.93
C LEU A 213 -4.70 28.02 -18.44
N LYS A 214 -5.77 28.01 -17.65
CA LYS A 214 -5.73 27.75 -16.21
C LYS A 214 -6.51 26.47 -15.95
N ILE A 215 -6.02 25.63 -15.04
CA ILE A 215 -6.80 24.48 -14.58
C ILE A 215 -8.00 25.03 -13.80
N SER A 216 -9.22 24.58 -14.16
CA SER A 216 -10.44 25.01 -13.46
C SER A 216 -10.44 24.56 -12.00
N ASP A 217 -11.13 25.28 -11.12
CA ASP A 217 -11.22 24.93 -9.69
C ASP A 217 -11.84 23.54 -9.46
N MET A 218 -12.74 23.11 -10.35
CA MET A 218 -13.32 21.77 -10.33
C MET A 218 -12.26 20.70 -10.63
N GLU A 219 -11.43 20.92 -11.66
CA GLU A 219 -10.36 20.00 -12.01
C GLU A 219 -9.26 19.97 -10.93
N ILE A 220 -8.92 21.12 -10.32
CA ILE A 220 -7.99 21.15 -9.17
C ILE A 220 -8.51 20.27 -8.03
N LYS A 221 -9.81 20.30 -7.74
CA LYS A 221 -10.40 19.46 -6.69
C LYS A 221 -10.32 17.97 -7.03
N GLU A 222 -10.59 17.60 -8.28
CA GLU A 222 -10.45 16.21 -8.73
C GLU A 222 -8.99 15.75 -8.72
N ILE A 223 -8.03 16.59 -9.13
CA ILE A 223 -6.59 16.31 -9.03
C ILE A 223 -6.20 16.03 -7.58
N LYS A 224 -6.64 16.86 -6.62
CA LYS A 224 -6.36 16.66 -5.19
C LYS A 224 -6.94 15.34 -4.69
N LYS A 225 -8.19 15.03 -5.03
CA LYS A 225 -8.85 13.77 -4.67
C LYS A 225 -8.12 12.56 -5.27
N PHE A 226 -7.72 12.67 -6.53
CA PHE A 226 -6.95 11.64 -7.22
C PHE A 226 -5.58 11.44 -6.56
N ALA A 227 -4.89 12.51 -6.16
CA ALA A 227 -3.61 12.44 -5.46
C ALA A 227 -3.71 11.66 -4.14
N VAL A 228 -4.78 11.86 -3.37
CA VAL A 228 -5.03 11.07 -2.14
C VAL A 228 -5.29 9.61 -2.48
N ALA A 229 -6.16 9.33 -3.45
CA ALA A 229 -6.50 7.97 -3.84
C ALA A 229 -5.30 7.18 -4.39
N GLN A 230 -4.45 7.84 -5.18
CA GLN A 230 -3.23 7.28 -5.73
C GLN A 230 -2.23 6.96 -4.60
N ASN A 231 -1.99 7.90 -3.70
CA ASN A 231 -1.10 7.67 -2.56
C ASN A 231 -1.61 6.57 -1.64
N MET A 232 -2.93 6.49 -1.40
CA MET A 232 -3.54 5.40 -0.63
C MET A 232 -3.28 4.03 -1.29
N THR A 233 -3.34 3.95 -2.61
CA THR A 233 -3.03 2.72 -3.36
C THR A 233 -1.56 2.35 -3.25
N THR A 234 -0.66 3.33 -3.41
CA THR A 234 0.79 3.12 -3.23
C THR A 234 1.13 2.66 -1.82
N LEU A 235 0.53 3.28 -0.79
CA LEU A 235 0.71 2.90 0.60
C LEU A 235 0.19 1.49 0.86
N ARG A 236 -0.95 1.10 0.29
CA ARG A 236 -1.48 -0.27 0.41
C ARG A 236 -0.49 -1.31 -0.10
N ASN A 237 0.14 -1.06 -1.24
CA ASN A 237 1.15 -1.98 -1.80
C ASN A 237 2.39 -2.09 -0.90
N ARG A 238 2.89 -0.96 -0.37
CA ARG A 238 4.03 -0.94 0.56
C ARG A 238 3.74 -1.66 1.87
N VAL A 239 2.53 -1.53 2.39
CA VAL A 239 2.15 -2.24 3.62
C VAL A 239 2.11 -3.75 3.41
N ASN A 240 1.74 -4.22 2.21
CA ASN A 240 1.81 -5.65 1.89
C ASN A 240 3.27 -6.18 1.95
N GLU A 241 4.26 -5.35 1.63
CA GLU A 241 5.68 -5.70 1.73
C GLU A 241 6.15 -5.87 3.19
N LEU A 242 5.47 -5.22 4.15
CA LEU A 242 5.71 -5.41 5.57
C LEU A 242 5.16 -6.75 6.11
N GLY A 243 4.39 -7.49 5.31
CA GLY A 243 3.79 -8.75 5.73
C GLY A 243 2.67 -8.60 6.76
N VAL A 244 2.08 -7.40 6.88
CA VAL A 244 0.96 -7.14 7.79
C VAL A 244 -0.31 -7.71 7.21
N ALA A 245 -0.94 -8.64 7.92
CA ALA A 245 -2.10 -9.38 7.43
C ALA A 245 -3.32 -8.47 7.13
N GLU A 246 -3.55 -7.41 7.91
CA GLU A 246 -4.76 -6.60 7.81
C GLU A 246 -4.55 -5.12 8.22
N PRO A 247 -4.01 -4.29 7.31
CA PRO A 247 -3.81 -2.88 7.58
C PRO A 247 -5.06 -2.04 7.34
N VAL A 248 -5.27 -1.03 8.20
CA VAL A 248 -6.33 -0.04 8.01
C VAL A 248 -5.71 1.22 7.42
N ILE A 249 -6.07 1.54 6.18
CA ILE A 249 -5.64 2.76 5.48
C ILE A 249 -6.90 3.55 5.13
N GLN A 250 -7.03 4.75 5.69
CA GLN A 250 -8.21 5.59 5.50
C GLN A 250 -7.79 7.05 5.26
N GLN A 251 -8.60 7.77 4.51
CA GLN A 251 -8.45 9.21 4.36
C GLN A 251 -8.96 9.92 5.62
N GLN A 252 -8.16 10.86 6.13
CA GLN A 252 -8.53 11.72 7.27
C GLN A 252 -8.53 13.18 6.80
N GLY A 253 -9.71 13.76 6.59
CA GLY A 253 -9.83 15.12 6.05
C GLY A 253 -9.48 15.21 4.56
N GLU A 254 -9.05 16.38 4.08
CA GLU A 254 -8.84 16.62 2.64
C GLU A 254 -7.48 16.12 2.13
N ASN A 255 -6.43 16.19 2.95
CA ASN A 255 -5.05 15.94 2.51
C ASN A 255 -4.26 14.96 3.38
N ARG A 256 -4.89 14.31 4.37
CA ARG A 256 -4.19 13.37 5.25
C ARG A 256 -4.70 11.95 5.08
N ILE A 257 -3.80 11.01 5.33
CA ILE A 257 -4.05 9.58 5.30
C ILE A 257 -3.63 9.01 6.64
N VAL A 258 -4.55 8.30 7.28
CA VAL A 258 -4.31 7.58 8.53
C VAL A 258 -4.04 6.12 8.22
N ILE A 259 -2.98 5.57 8.82
CA ILE A 259 -2.56 4.19 8.64
C ILE A 259 -2.43 3.54 10.02
N GLN A 260 -3.07 2.40 10.19
CA GLN A 260 -2.95 1.57 11.38
C GLN A 260 -2.41 0.21 10.98
N LEU A 261 -1.27 -0.16 11.56
CA LEU A 261 -0.61 -1.43 11.31
C LEU A 261 -0.58 -2.24 12.62
N PRO A 262 -1.60 -3.08 12.87
CA PRO A 262 -1.65 -3.90 14.07
C PRO A 262 -0.60 -5.02 14.01
N GLY A 263 0.03 -5.33 15.14
CA GLY A 263 1.02 -6.40 15.24
C GLY A 263 2.38 -6.12 14.58
N VAL A 264 2.62 -4.91 14.06
CA VAL A 264 3.95 -4.50 13.60
C VAL A 264 4.87 -4.31 14.80
N GLN A 265 5.98 -5.04 14.79
CA GLN A 265 6.98 -5.00 15.86
C GLN A 265 8.10 -3.97 15.58
N ASP A 266 8.52 -3.84 14.31
CA ASP A 266 9.57 -2.91 13.91
C ASP A 266 8.98 -1.60 13.33
N THR A 267 8.89 -0.60 14.21
CA THR A 267 8.31 0.71 13.88
C THR A 267 9.22 1.55 12.97
N THR A 268 10.54 1.41 13.12
CA THR A 268 11.55 2.14 12.33
C THR A 268 11.49 1.67 10.89
N ARG A 269 11.46 0.35 10.69
CA ARG A 269 11.37 -0.24 9.35
C ARG A 269 10.05 0.09 8.66
N ALA A 270 8.95 0.07 9.40
CA ALA A 270 7.65 0.50 8.89
C ALA A 270 7.69 1.97 8.43
N LYS A 271 8.32 2.86 9.21
CA LYS A 271 8.49 4.27 8.84
C LYS A 271 9.34 4.43 7.58
N GLU A 272 10.43 3.67 7.43
CA GLU A 272 11.29 3.73 6.24
C GLU A 272 10.55 3.32 4.97
N ILE A 273 9.86 2.17 5.00
CA ILE A 273 9.13 1.64 3.84
C ILE A 273 7.99 2.59 3.44
N LEU A 274 7.27 3.15 4.42
CA LEU A 274 6.19 4.09 4.15
C LEU A 274 6.69 5.48 3.71
N GLY A 275 7.81 5.95 4.26
CA GLY A 275 8.34 7.30 4.03
C GLY A 275 9.21 7.45 2.76
N THR A 276 9.69 6.37 2.17
CA THR A 276 10.57 6.44 0.99
C THR A 276 9.78 6.82 -0.26
N THR A 277 9.91 8.02 -0.82
CA THR A 277 9.28 8.35 -2.11
C THR A 277 10.01 7.62 -3.24
N ALA A 278 9.37 6.66 -3.91
CA ALA A 278 9.97 5.97 -5.04
C ALA A 278 9.59 6.71 -6.32
N THR A 279 10.47 7.59 -6.80
CA THR A 279 10.32 8.22 -8.11
C THR A 279 10.87 7.27 -9.18
N LEU A 280 10.00 6.72 -10.02
CA LEU A 280 10.39 5.84 -11.12
C LEU A 280 10.81 6.69 -12.33
N GLU A 281 12.11 6.87 -12.54
CA GLU A 281 12.65 7.49 -13.76
C GLU A 281 12.95 6.42 -14.81
N TYR A 282 12.24 6.46 -15.94
CA TYR A 282 12.63 5.68 -17.12
C TYR A 282 13.76 6.40 -17.86
N ARG A 283 14.97 5.84 -17.79
CA ARG A 283 16.08 6.28 -18.64
C ARG A 283 16.18 5.37 -19.86
N PRO A 284 16.19 5.91 -21.09
CA PRO A 284 16.43 5.10 -22.27
C PRO A 284 17.85 4.53 -22.20
N PHE A 285 17.96 3.20 -22.15
CA PHE A 285 19.24 2.51 -22.19
C PHE A 285 19.82 2.62 -23.61
N SER A 286 20.68 3.61 -23.82
CA SER A 286 21.44 3.75 -25.06
C SER A 286 22.63 2.79 -24.99
N ARG A 287 22.61 1.70 -25.76
CA ARG A 287 23.82 0.92 -26.03
C ARG A 287 24.75 1.79 -26.89
N CYS A 288 25.95 2.07 -26.39
CA CYS A 288 27.08 2.51 -27.21
C CYS A 288 27.50 1.42 -28.18
#